data_AF-A0A0F2S027-F1
#
_entry.id   AF-A0A0F2S027-F1
#
_cell.length_a   1.000
_cell.length_b   1.000
_cell.length_c   1.000
_cell.angle_alpha   90.00
_cell.angle_beta   90.00
_cell.angle_gamma   90.00
#
_symmetry.space_group_name_H-M   'P 1'
#
loop_
_entity.id
_entity.type
_entity.pdbx_description
1 polymer ?
#
loop_
_entity_poly.entity_id
_entity_poly.type
_entity_poly.pdbx_seq_one_letter_code
_entity_poly.pdbx_strand_id
1 'polypeptide(L)'
;MSRFRTLRKAAGQATPVRTSDEFPLVRRSTNLCDITLVERHLPEILGRALARSWIDRAFSTALLADPKGLLANHDIHLPDTVSIEVEMTQTQRHRLVVYEQRPGGDRRRVMYLQLVMMAGK
;
A
#
# COMPACT_ATOMS: atom_id res chain seq x y z
N MET A 1 -45.48 39.13 -23.82
CA MET A 1 -45.80 37.69 -23.91
C MET A 1 -44.57 36.94 -24.37
N SER A 2 -44.29 35.76 -23.78
CA SER A 2 -43.24 34.79 -24.12
C SER A 2 -41.78 35.16 -23.84
N ARG A 3 -40.93 34.28 -23.30
CA ARG A 3 -41.06 33.03 -22.51
C ARG A 3 -39.62 32.74 -22.08
N PHE A 4 -39.45 32.43 -20.79
CA PHE A 4 -38.44 31.55 -20.19
C PHE A 4 -37.33 30.99 -21.11
N ARG A 5 -36.07 31.04 -20.64
CA ARG A 5 -35.42 29.88 -20.00
C ARG A 5 -33.98 30.22 -19.57
N THR A 6 -33.82 30.41 -18.26
CA THR A 6 -32.56 30.28 -17.55
C THR A 6 -31.96 28.90 -17.79
N LEU A 7 -30.74 28.82 -18.31
CA LEU A 7 -29.95 27.59 -18.28
C LEU A 7 -28.85 27.73 -17.23
N ARG A 8 -29.17 27.18 -16.05
CA ARG A 8 -28.23 26.95 -14.95
C ARG A 8 -27.16 25.96 -15.42
N LYS A 9 -25.92 26.41 -15.34
CA LYS A 9 -24.68 25.69 -15.03
C LYS A 9 -24.89 24.21 -14.65
N ALA A 10 -24.56 23.30 -15.58
CA ALA A 10 -24.19 21.94 -15.23
C ALA A 10 -22.66 21.89 -15.20
N ALA A 11 -22.08 22.27 -14.06
CA ALA A 11 -20.71 21.90 -13.75
C ALA A 11 -20.71 20.37 -13.63
N GLY A 12 -20.02 19.69 -14.54
CA GLY A 12 -19.78 18.26 -14.45
C GLY A 12 -19.27 17.95 -13.05
N GLN A 13 -19.96 17.02 -12.38
CA GLN A 13 -19.60 16.54 -11.07
C GLN A 13 -18.16 16.03 -11.15
N ALA A 14 -17.23 16.75 -10.53
CA ALA A 14 -15.93 16.18 -10.22
C ALA A 14 -16.20 14.95 -9.36
N THR A 15 -15.88 13.77 -9.88
CA THR A 15 -15.84 12.53 -9.12
C THR A 15 -15.12 12.84 -7.81
N PRO A 16 -15.68 12.53 -6.62
CA PRO A 16 -14.96 12.76 -5.40
C PRO A 16 -13.64 11.99 -5.52
N VAL A 17 -12.52 12.71 -5.48
CA VAL A 17 -11.20 12.11 -5.32
C VAL A 17 -11.33 11.29 -4.05
N ARG A 18 -11.31 9.96 -4.17
CA ARG A 18 -11.38 9.08 -3.00
C ARG A 18 -10.16 9.38 -2.17
N THR A 19 -10.34 10.16 -1.10
CA THR A 19 -9.28 10.51 -0.18
C THR A 19 -8.72 9.21 0.41
N SER A 20 -7.42 9.17 0.65
CA SER A 20 -6.68 8.03 1.21
C SER A 20 -7.28 7.40 2.48
N ASP A 21 -8.20 8.11 3.15
CA ASP A 21 -8.86 7.80 4.41
C ASP A 21 -9.95 6.71 4.39
N GLU A 22 -10.50 6.32 3.24
CA GLU A 22 -11.62 5.34 3.22
C GLU A 22 -11.18 3.94 3.71
N PHE A 23 -9.89 3.61 3.56
CA PHE A 23 -9.32 2.32 3.96
C PHE A 23 -7.96 2.51 4.67
N PRO A 24 -7.95 2.87 5.97
CA PRO A 24 -6.71 3.07 6.71
C PRO A 24 -5.96 1.75 6.90
N LEU A 25 -4.64 1.75 6.65
CA LEU A 25 -3.78 0.57 6.85
C LEU A 25 -3.50 0.30 8.33
N VAL A 26 -3.57 1.33 9.18
CA VAL A 26 -3.41 1.26 10.63
C VAL A 26 -4.39 2.22 11.30
N ARG A 27 -4.82 1.92 12.52
CA ARG A 27 -5.75 2.79 13.28
C ARG A 27 -5.05 3.96 13.97
N ARG A 28 -3.73 3.86 14.15
CA ARG A 28 -2.86 4.85 14.80
C ARG A 28 -1.52 4.82 14.09
N SER A 29 -0.82 5.95 14.08
CA SER A 29 0.56 6.01 13.60
C SER A 29 1.41 4.91 14.28
N THR A 30 2.13 4.16 13.47
CA THR A 30 2.85 2.95 13.86
C THR A 30 4.33 3.12 13.52
N ASN A 31 5.16 3.23 14.56
CA ASN A 31 6.62 3.31 14.41
C ASN A 31 7.23 1.93 14.73
N LEU A 32 7.83 1.28 13.74
CA LEU A 32 8.53 0.01 13.90
C LEU A 32 10.02 0.30 14.06
N CYS A 33 10.47 0.60 15.28
CA CYS A 33 11.83 1.10 15.52
C CYS A 33 12.94 0.04 15.38
N ASP A 34 12.60 -1.25 15.43
CA ASP A 34 13.54 -2.36 15.35
C ASP A 34 13.00 -3.52 14.50
N ILE A 35 13.88 -4.49 14.22
CA ILE A 35 13.53 -5.64 13.39
C ILE A 35 12.49 -6.56 14.05
N THR A 36 12.45 -6.63 15.38
CA THR A 36 11.51 -7.47 16.13
C THR A 36 10.07 -6.95 15.98
N LEU A 37 9.88 -5.62 16.02
CA LEU A 37 8.59 -4.98 15.75
C LEU A 37 8.18 -5.13 14.28
N VAL A 38 9.15 -5.04 13.36
CA VAL A 38 8.92 -5.30 11.94
C VAL A 38 8.41 -6.73 11.72
N GLU A 39 9.10 -7.72 12.27
CA GLU A 39 8.70 -9.13 12.19
C GLU A 39 7.29 -9.38 12.77
N ARG A 40 6.96 -8.70 13.86
CA ARG A 40 5.67 -8.88 14.56
C ARG A 40 4.49 -8.22 13.85
N HIS A 41 4.66 -7.01 13.30
CA HIS A 41 3.53 -6.17 12.87
C HIS A 41 3.45 -5.95 11.37
N LEU A 42 4.59 -5.96 10.67
CA LEU A 42 4.62 -5.68 9.24
C LEU A 42 3.82 -6.70 8.39
N PRO A 43 3.76 -8.02 8.72
CA PRO A 43 2.98 -8.97 7.94
C PRO A 43 1.49 -8.60 7.82
N GLU A 44 0.87 -8.18 8.93
CA GLU A 44 -0.54 -7.81 8.95
C GLU A 44 -0.81 -6.51 8.16
N ILE A 45 0.10 -5.53 8.29
CA ILE A 45 0.05 -4.26 7.57
C ILE A 45 0.18 -4.49 6.07
N LEU A 46 1.18 -5.26 5.64
CA LEU A 46 1.39 -5.59 4.23
C LEU A 46 0.24 -6.43 3.68
N GLY A 47 -0.37 -7.29 4.50
CA GLY A 47 -1.58 -8.03 4.12
C GLY A 47 -2.73 -7.10 3.75
N ARG A 48 -3.00 -6.07 4.57
CA ARG A 48 -4.01 -5.03 4.26
C ARG A 48 -3.64 -4.22 3.02
N ALA A 49 -2.37 -3.82 2.88
CA ALA A 49 -1.90 -3.07 1.72
C ALA A 49 -2.09 -3.87 0.42
N LEU A 50 -1.70 -5.15 0.42
CA LEU A 50 -1.90 -6.05 -0.72
C LEU A 50 -3.39 -6.28 -1.01
N ALA A 51 -4.25 -6.39 0.01
CA ALA A 51 -5.68 -6.52 -0.21
C ALA A 51 -6.28 -5.25 -0.84
N ARG A 52 -5.85 -4.07 -0.39
CA ARG A 52 -6.27 -2.78 -0.97
C ARG A 52 -5.79 -2.63 -2.42
N SER A 53 -4.57 -3.08 -2.74
CA SER A 53 -4.02 -2.99 -4.10
C SER A 53 -4.81 -3.78 -5.15
N TRP A 54 -5.66 -4.73 -4.74
CA TRP A 54 -6.54 -5.46 -5.64
C TRP A 54 -7.75 -4.66 -6.12
N ILE A 55 -8.24 -3.72 -5.31
CA ILE A 55 -9.44 -2.94 -5.59
C ILE A 55 -9.14 -1.48 -5.95
N ASP A 56 -7.95 -0.98 -5.57
CA ASP A 56 -7.50 0.39 -5.78
C ASP A 56 -6.26 0.40 -6.68
N ARG A 57 -6.47 0.70 -7.96
CA ARG A 57 -5.37 0.73 -8.94
C ARG A 57 -4.33 1.81 -8.65
N ALA A 58 -4.74 2.98 -8.16
CA ALA A 58 -3.82 4.06 -7.85
C ALA A 58 -2.92 3.67 -6.68
N PHE A 59 -3.52 3.08 -5.63
CA PHE A 59 -2.77 2.52 -4.52
C PHE A 59 -1.84 1.39 -4.96
N SER A 60 -2.30 0.50 -5.85
CA SER A 60 -1.48 -0.56 -6.42
C SER A 60 -0.24 -0.01 -7.13
N THR A 61 -0.41 0.95 -8.03
CA THR A 61 0.72 1.60 -8.72
C THR A 61 1.69 2.25 -7.73
N ALA A 62 1.19 2.94 -6.70
CA ALA A 62 2.04 3.55 -5.69
C ALA A 62 2.80 2.51 -4.84
N LEU A 63 2.14 1.42 -4.45
CA LEU A 63 2.73 0.32 -3.69
C LEU A 63 3.85 -0.38 -4.47
N LEU A 64 3.66 -0.55 -5.77
CA LEU A 64 4.65 -1.21 -6.63
C LEU A 64 5.84 -0.30 -6.95
N ALA A 65 5.66 1.01 -6.94
CA ALA A 65 6.71 1.99 -7.22
C ALA A 65 7.61 2.26 -6.00
N ASP A 66 7.01 2.53 -4.84
CA ASP A 66 7.74 2.80 -3.59
C ASP A 66 6.94 2.29 -2.38
N PRO A 67 7.06 1.00 -2.03
CA PRO A 67 6.31 0.43 -0.92
C PRO A 67 6.68 1.07 0.43
N LYS A 68 7.94 1.44 0.66
CA LYS A 68 8.38 2.04 1.94
C LYS A 68 7.83 3.46 2.06
N GLY A 69 7.92 4.28 1.02
CA GLY A 69 7.35 5.63 0.99
C GLY A 69 5.83 5.62 1.09
N LEU A 70 5.15 4.67 0.43
CA LEU A 70 3.71 4.51 0.56
C LEU A 70 3.31 4.23 2.02
N LEU A 71 4.00 3.31 2.70
CA LEU A 71 3.73 3.02 4.12
C LEU A 71 3.92 4.26 5.00
N ALA A 72 4.97 5.05 4.75
CA ALA A 72 5.20 6.30 5.48
C ALA A 72 4.07 7.32 5.28
N ASN A 73 3.51 7.43 4.06
CA ASN A 73 2.34 8.26 3.77
C ASN A 73 1.04 7.79 4.46
N HIS A 74 1.04 6.55 4.95
CA HIS A 74 -0.04 5.94 5.72
C HIS A 74 0.32 5.78 7.21
N ASP A 75 1.19 6.66 7.73
CA ASP A 75 1.65 6.73 9.12
C ASP A 75 2.33 5.46 9.65
N ILE A 76 2.95 4.67 8.76
CA ILE A 76 3.71 3.48 9.10
C ILE A 76 5.18 3.74 8.81
N HIS A 77 5.95 3.95 9.86
CA HIS A 77 7.37 4.26 9.74
C HIS A 77 8.22 3.03 10.02
N LEU A 78 9.08 2.71 9.04
CA LEU A 78 10.03 1.61 9.10
C LEU A 78 11.42 2.14 9.42
N PRO A 79 12.28 1.34 10.07
CA PRO A 79 13.64 1.77 10.35
C PRO A 79 14.43 1.91 9.05
N ASP A 80 15.46 2.76 9.04
CA ASP A 80 16.29 3.02 7.86
C ASP A 80 16.99 1.76 7.35
N THR A 81 17.29 0.84 8.26
CA THR A 81 17.87 -0.47 7.95
C THR A 81 16.93 -1.38 7.20
N VAL A 82 15.62 -1.09 7.12
CA VAL A 82 14.65 -1.93 6.42
C VAL A 82 14.34 -1.39 5.03
N SER A 83 14.32 -2.31 4.06
CA SER A 83 13.91 -2.06 2.68
C SER A 83 12.83 -3.07 2.28
N ILE A 84 11.94 -2.66 1.39
CA ILE A 84 10.90 -3.52 0.81
C ILE A 84 11.08 -3.48 -0.70
N GLU A 85 11.19 -4.65 -1.30
CA GLU A 85 11.28 -4.82 -2.74
C GLU A 85 10.05 -5.53 -3.29
N VAL A 86 9.74 -5.22 -4.54
CA VAL A 86 8.66 -5.84 -5.28
C VAL A 86 9.26 -6.76 -6.33
N GLU A 87 9.02 -8.05 -6.16
CA GLU A 87 9.39 -9.08 -7.13
C GLU A 87 8.16 -9.53 -7.92
N MET A 88 8.32 -9.80 -9.21
CA MET A 88 7.36 -10.57 -9.98
C MET A 88 7.74 -12.04 -9.93
N THR A 89 6.80 -12.89 -9.52
CA THR A 89 6.99 -14.33 -9.59
C THR A 89 6.86 -14.84 -11.03
N GLN A 90 7.28 -16.08 -11.28
CA GLN A 90 7.08 -16.80 -12.55
C GLN A 90 5.61 -16.85 -12.99
N THR A 91 4.66 -16.73 -12.06
CA THR A 91 3.22 -16.72 -12.32
C THR A 91 2.64 -15.30 -12.46
N GLN A 92 3.48 -14.29 -12.72
CA GLN A 92 3.09 -12.89 -12.87
C GLN A 92 2.41 -12.31 -11.60
N ARG A 93 2.77 -12.81 -10.41
CA ARG A 93 2.23 -12.31 -9.14
C ARG A 93 3.25 -11.43 -8.46
N HIS A 94 2.80 -10.30 -7.92
CA HIS A 94 3.64 -9.44 -7.10
C HIS A 94 3.91 -10.09 -5.74
N ARG A 95 5.17 -10.12 -5.34
CA ARG A 95 5.66 -10.55 -4.03
C ARG A 95 6.41 -9.38 -3.41
N LEU A 96 6.04 -9.02 -2.20
CA LEU A 96 6.80 -8.05 -1.41
C LEU A 96 7.85 -8.80 -0.61
N VAL A 97 9.11 -8.42 -0.73
CA VAL A 97 10.23 -9.01 0.01
C VAL A 97 10.81 -7.96 0.93
N VAL A 98 10.86 -8.27 2.22
CA VAL A 98 11.37 -7.37 3.25
C VAL A 98 12.79 -7.78 3.60
N TYR A 99 13.68 -6.81 3.61
CA TYR A 99 15.08 -7.02 3.91
C TYR A 99 15.56 -6.09 5.03
N GLU A 100 16.47 -6.60 5.84
CA GLU A 100 17.26 -5.90 6.83
C GLU A 100 18.68 -5.68 6.29
N GLN A 101 19.13 -4.43 6.26
CA GLN A 101 20.50 -4.00 5.99
C GLN A 101 21.28 -4.07 7.30
N ARG A 102 22.32 -4.91 7.36
CA ARG A 102 23.15 -5.08 8.55
C ARG A 102 24.35 -4.14 8.52
N PRO A 103 24.90 -3.77 9.71
CA PRO A 103 26.18 -3.06 9.80
C PRO A 103 27.28 -3.94 9.18
N GLY A 104 27.70 -3.62 7.96
CA GLY A 104 28.57 -4.47 7.15
C GLY A 104 28.14 -4.56 5.68
N GLY A 105 26.94 -4.06 5.34
CA GLY A 105 26.43 -4.04 3.96
C GLY A 105 25.73 -5.34 3.55
N ASP A 106 25.80 -6.38 4.39
CA ASP A 106 25.06 -7.61 4.18
C ASP A 106 23.55 -7.36 4.31
N ARG A 107 22.80 -7.99 3.40
CA ARG A 107 21.35 -7.89 3.35
C ARG A 107 20.73 -9.22 3.74
N ARG A 108 19.97 -9.22 4.84
CA ARG A 108 19.22 -10.38 5.30
C ARG A 108 17.76 -10.27 4.86
N ARG A 109 17.24 -11.31 4.21
CA ARG A 109 15.79 -11.43 3.97
C ARG A 109 15.08 -11.76 5.28
N VAL A 110 14.14 -10.92 5.66
CA VAL A 110 13.37 -11.01 6.92
C VAL A 110 12.11 -11.84 6.68
N MET A 111 11.35 -11.46 5.65
CA MET A 111 10.10 -12.11 5.26
C MET A 111 9.80 -11.84 3.80
N TYR A 112 8.82 -12.55 3.26
CA TYR A 112 8.14 -12.17 2.02
C TYR A 112 6.65 -12.36 2.19
N LEU A 113 5.86 -11.57 1.46
CA LEU A 113 4.41 -11.66 1.46
C LEU A 113 3.87 -11.63 0.04
N GLN A 114 2.89 -12.48 -0.22
CA GLN A 114 2.23 -12.62 -1.52
C GLN A 114 0.78 -13.02 -1.27
N LEU A 115 -0.16 -12.37 -1.98
CA LEU A 115 -1.54 -12.83 -1.98
C LEU A 115 -1.72 -14.03 -2.93
N VAL A 116 -2.33 -15.08 -2.40
CA VAL A 116 -2.73 -16.26 -3.15
C VAL A 116 -4.25 -16.39 -3.07
N MET A 117 -4.88 -16.57 -4.22
CA MET A 117 -6.30 -16.95 -4.27
C MET A 117 -6.37 -18.46 -4.37
N MET A 118 -7.10 -19.05 -3.44
CA MET A 118 -7.41 -20.47 -3.46
C MET A 118 -8.86 -20.62 -3.93
N ALA A 119 -9.08 -21.34 -5.03
CA ALA A 119 -10.41 -21.79 -5.43
C ALA A 119 -10.59 -23.24 -4.95
N GLY A 120 -11.62 -23.48 -4.14
CA GLY A 120 -12.03 -24.80 -3.68
C GLY A 120 -13.09 -25.42 -4.60
N LYS A 121 -13.29 -26.74 -4.48
CA LYS A 121 -14.39 -27.46 -5.13
C LYS A 121 -15.62 -27.49 -4.23
#